data_AF-A0A6P1AKC4-F1
#
_entry.id   AF-A0A6P1AKC4-F1
#
_cell.length_a   1.000
_cell.length_b   1.000
_cell.length_c   1.000
_cell.angle_alpha   90.00
_cell.angle_beta   90.00
_cell.angle_gamma   90.00
#
_symmetry.space_group_name_H-M   'P 1'
#
loop_
_entity.id
_entity.type
_entity.pdbx_description
1 polymer ?
#
loop_
_entity_poly.entity_id
_entity_poly.type
_entity_poly.pdbx_seq_one_letter_code
_entity_poly.pdbx_strand_id
1 'polypeptide(L)' 'MRIIQTKGTVKDGGLSVSLPENFSNGEVEVIIVSPDEPDEFDSRHQMMLSKGYDTPEKVRELIQQIKQEMLIASS' A
#
# COMPACT_ATOMS: atom_id res chain seq x y z
N MET A 1 -4.96 12.34 -25.66
CA MET A 1 -4.32 11.80 -24.44
C MET A 1 -2.85 11.61 -24.72
N ARG A 2 -1.96 12.20 -23.92
CA ARG A 2 -0.51 12.06 -24.03
C ARG A 2 0.03 11.71 -22.65
N ILE A 3 0.78 10.62 -22.54
CA ILE A 3 1.41 10.17 -21.30
C ILE A 3 2.88 10.57 -21.35
N ILE A 4 3.38 11.17 -20.27
CA ILE A 4 4.79 11.55 -20.12
C ILE A 4 5.34 10.79 -18.92
N GLN A 5 6.28 9.88 -19.18
CA GLN A 5 7.04 9.22 -18.12
C GLN A 5 8.36 9.97 -17.93
N THR A 6 8.52 10.62 -16.79
CA THR A 6 9.71 11.40 -16.44
C THR A 6 10.14 11.09 -15.02
N LYS A 7 11.36 11.49 -14.65
CA LYS A 7 11.83 11.41 -13.27
C LYS A 7 11.34 12.63 -12.51
N GLY A 8 10.62 12.40 -11.41
CA GLY A 8 10.26 13.41 -10.44
C GLY A 8 11.08 13.26 -9.17
N THR A 9 11.27 14.35 -8.45
CA THR A 9 11.86 14.34 -7.11
C THR A 9 10.76 14.60 -6.10
N VAL A 10 10.60 13.68 -5.15
CA VAL A 10 9.74 13.89 -3.98
C VAL A 10 10.60 14.40 -2.83
N LYS A 11 10.25 15.56 -2.26
CA LYS A 11 10.93 16.15 -1.12
C LYS A 11 9.93 16.90 -0.24
N ASP A 12 9.96 16.65 1.07
CA ASP A 12 9.09 17.31 2.06
C ASP A 12 7.59 17.24 1.71
N GLY A 13 7.16 16.11 1.11
CA GLY A 13 5.77 15.91 0.66
C GLY A 13 5.40 16.61 -0.65
N GLY A 14 6.31 17.39 -1.25
CA GLY A 14 6.14 18.00 -2.57
C GLY A 14 6.73 17.15 -3.70
N LEU A 15 6.03 17.07 -4.83
CA LEU A 15 6.51 16.45 -6.07
C LEU A 15 6.97 17.54 -7.04
N SER A 16 8.24 17.48 -7.46
CA SER A 16 8.80 18.33 -8.52
C SER A 16 9.09 17.50 -9.76
N VAL A 17 8.54 17.90 -10.91
CA VAL A 17 8.72 17.22 -12.21
C VAL A 17 9.15 18.22 -13.27
N SER A 18 10.09 17.83 -14.13
CA SER A 18 10.46 18.63 -15.30
C SER A 18 9.59 18.21 -16.48
N LEU A 19 8.74 19.12 -16.94
CA LEU A 19 7.86 18.94 -18.12
C LEU A 19 8.51 19.59 -19.36
N PRO A 20 8.22 19.09 -20.58
CA PRO A 20 8.67 19.73 -21.82
C PRO A 20 8.13 21.16 -21.96
N GLU A 21 8.89 22.07 -22.58
CA GLU A 21 8.52 23.50 -22.76
C GLU A 21 7.20 23.71 -23.53
N ASN A 22 6.79 22.72 -24.34
CA ASN A 22 5.55 22.77 -25.12
C ASN A 22 4.34 22.16 -24.39
N PHE A 23 4.40 22.02 -23.06
CA PHE A 23 3.27 21.53 -22.28
C PHE A 23 2.32 22.68 -21.93
N SER A 24 1.04 22.53 -22.27
CA SER A 24 0.02 23.54 -21.99
C SER A 24 -0.28 23.63 -20.48
N ASN A 25 -0.47 24.84 -19.99
CA ASN A 25 -0.94 25.07 -18.62
C ASN A 25 -2.32 24.40 -18.40
N GLY A 26 -2.47 23.72 -17.27
CA GLY A 26 -3.71 23.05 -16.89
C GLY A 26 -3.49 22.02 -15.80
N GLU A 27 -4.59 21.38 -15.39
CA GLU A 27 -4.53 20.22 -14.48
C GLU A 27 -4.11 18.97 -15.26
N VAL A 28 -3.34 18.11 -14.59
CA VAL A 28 -2.88 16.84 -15.15
C VAL A 28 -3.18 15.72 -14.17
N GLU A 29 -3.48 14.54 -14.71
CA GLU A 29 -3.52 13.31 -13.93
C GLU A 29 -2.08 12.85 -13.64
N VAL A 30 -1.79 12.53 -12.38
CA VAL A 30 -0.45 12.12 -11.93
C VAL A 30 -0.49 10.68 -11.43
N ILE A 31 0.38 9.83 -11.97
CA ILE A 31 0.59 8.46 -11.51
C ILE A 31 1.96 8.40 -10.84
N ILE A 32 2.01 8.02 -9.56
CA ILE A 32 3.25 7.87 -8.79
C ILE A 32 3.51 6.39 -8.58
N VAL A 33 4.68 5.92 -9.01
CA VAL A 33 5.13 4.53 -8.79
C VAL A 33 6.40 4.60 -7.95
N SER A 34 6.34 4.08 -6.73
CA SER A 34 7.49 3.96 -5.84
C SER A 34 7.85 2.48 -5.67
N PRO A 35 8.91 1.99 -6.32
CA PRO A 35 9.29 0.57 -6.25
C PRO A 35 9.87 0.17 -4.89
N ASP A 36 10.35 1.14 -4.12
CA ASP A 36 11.05 0.91 -2.84
C ASP A 36 10.13 1.12 -1.61
N GLU A 37 8.91 1.63 -1.82
CA GLU A 37 7.91 1.74 -0.75
C GLU A 37 7.08 0.46 -0.71
N PRO A 38 6.82 -0.11 0.49
CA PRO A 38 6.02 -1.30 0.62
C PRO A 38 4.62 -1.02 0.10
N ASP A 39 4.11 -1.90 -0.75
CA ASP A 39 2.72 -1.81 -1.15
C ASP A 39 1.78 -2.25 -0.01
N GLU A 40 0.47 -2.25 -0.28
CA GLU A 40 -0.52 -2.67 0.69
C GLU A 40 -0.33 -4.14 1.12
N PHE A 41 0.13 -4.99 0.20
CA PHE A 41 0.38 -6.40 0.47
C PHE A 41 1.58 -6.57 1.39
N ASP A 42 2.68 -5.89 1.11
CA ASP A 42 3.88 -5.86 1.94
C ASP A 42 3.56 -5.34 3.35
N SER A 43 2.81 -4.23 3.42
CA SER A 43 2.37 -3.64 4.69
C SER A 43 1.53 -4.62 5.52
N ARG A 44 0.59 -5.32 4.89
CA ARG A 44 -0.23 -6.34 5.56
C ARG A 44 0.59 -7.53 6.00
N HIS A 45 1.53 -7.98 5.19
CA HIS A 45 2.42 -9.08 5.52
C HIS A 45 3.28 -8.75 6.74
N GLN A 46 3.92 -7.57 6.76
CA GLN A 46 4.70 -7.10 7.91
C GLN A 46 3.85 -6.97 9.18
N MET A 47 2.59 -6.53 9.05
CA MET A 47 1.65 -6.52 10.18
C MET A 47 1.37 -7.93 10.70
N MET A 48 1.15 -8.92 9.83
CA MET A 48 0.91 -10.30 10.24
C MET A 48 2.12 -10.90 10.94
N LEU A 49 3.32 -10.66 10.41
CA LEU A 49 4.59 -11.06 11.04
C LEU A 49 4.75 -10.45 12.45
N SER A 50 4.54 -9.14 12.60
CA SER A 50 4.67 -8.46 13.90
C SER A 50 3.64 -8.92 14.94
N LYS A 51 2.47 -9.36 14.50
CA LYS A 51 1.44 -9.98 15.35
C LYS A 51 1.68 -11.47 15.61
N GLY A 52 2.75 -12.04 15.06
CA GLY A 52 3.10 -13.44 15.27
C GLY A 52 2.28 -14.43 14.44
N TYR A 53 1.66 -14.00 13.34
CA TYR A 53 0.91 -14.83 12.40
C TYR A 53 1.71 -15.08 11.11
N ASP A 54 2.97 -15.47 11.29
CA ASP A 54 3.96 -15.70 10.24
C ASP A 54 3.79 -17.02 9.50
N THR A 55 3.01 -17.97 10.03
CA THR A 55 2.76 -19.27 9.40
C THR A 55 1.27 -19.56 9.20
N PRO A 56 0.91 -20.40 8.20
CA PRO A 56 -0.47 -20.83 7.98
C PRO A 56 -1.11 -21.48 9.21
N GLU A 57 -0.32 -22.18 10.03
CA GLU A 57 -0.78 -22.85 11.25
C GLU A 57 -1.25 -21.83 12.28
N LYS A 58 -0.47 -20.79 12.55
CA LYS A 58 -0.84 -19.73 13.51
C LYS A 58 -2.05 -18.93 13.05
N VAL A 59 -2.20 -18.73 11.74
CA VAL A 59 -3.41 -18.12 11.16
C VAL A 59 -4.63 -19.01 11.41
N ARG A 60 -4.50 -20.33 11.24
CA ARG A 60 -5.60 -21.28 11.50
C ARG A 60 -5.99 -21.29 12.99
N GLU A 61 -5.00 -21.26 13.88
CA GLU A 61 -5.23 -21.17 15.33
C GLU A 61 -6.01 -19.90 15.69
N LEU A 62 -5.62 -18.75 15.14
CA LEU A 62 -6.35 -17.49 15.33
C LEU A 62 -7.80 -17.59 14.85
N ILE A 63 -8.02 -18.14 13.66
CA ILE A 63 -9.37 -18.33 13.11
C ILE A 63 -10.21 -19.22 14.03
N GLN A 64 -9.61 -20.28 14.58
CA GLN A 64 -10.29 -21.19 15.50
C GLN A 64 -10.65 -20.48 16.80
N GLN A 65 -9.75 -19.69 17.38
CA GLN A 65 -9.99 -18.91 18.59
C GLN A 65 -11.15 -17.92 18.39
N ILE A 66 -11.11 -17.12 17.33
CA ILE A 66 -12.17 -16.15 17.01
C ILE A 66 -13.52 -16.86 16.85
N LYS A 67 -13.56 -18.01 16.17
CA LYS A 67 -14.81 -18.78 16.01
C LYS A 67 -15.37 -19.23 17.37
N GLN A 68 -14.53 -19.66 18.29
CA GLN A 68 -14.96 -20.06 19.64
C GLN A 68 -15.47 -18.86 20.43
N GLU A 69 -14.76 -17.73 20.40
CA GLU A 69 -15.19 -16.49 21.04
C GLU A 69 -16.56 -16.02 20.53
N MET A 70 -16.77 -16.08 19.22
CA MET A 70 -18.06 -15.73 18.59
C MET A 70 -19.19 -16.66 19.04
N LEU A 71 -18.95 -17.97 19.12
CA LEU A 71 -19.94 -18.95 19.59
C LEU A 71 -20.33 -18.69 21.05
N ILE A 72 -19.34 -18.39 21.91
CA ILE A 72 -19.56 -18.06 23.32
C ILE A 72 -20.35 -16.76 23.46
N ALA A 73 -20.01 -15.72 22.69
CA ALA A 73 -20.70 -14.42 22.74
C ALA A 73 -22.14 -14.47 22.21
N SER A 74 -22.48 -15.48 21.41
CA SER A 74 -23.84 -15.69 20.87
C SER A 74 -24.74 -16.60 21.73
N SER A 75 -24.23 -17.10 22.87
CA SER A 75 -24.96 -17.93 23.83
C SER A 75 -25.40 -17.12 25.05
#